data_AF-A0A2Z6MFH9-F1
#
_entry.id   AF-A0A2Z6MFH9-F1
#
_cell.length_a   1.000
_cell.length_b   1.000
_cell.length_c   1.000
_cell.angle_alpha   90.00
_cell.angle_beta   90.00
_cell.angle_gamma   90.00
#
_symmetry.space_group_name_H-M   'P 1'
#
loop_
_entity.id
_entity.type
_entity.pdbx_description
1 polymer ?
#
loop_
_entity_poly.entity_id
_entity_poly.type
_entity_poly.pdbx_seq_one_letter_code
_entity_poly.pdbx_strand_id
1 'polypeptide(L)'
;MNAANTPFVPHPTGPSVRPKRTKLEKYVSKNKGEVTKILNVLLIQNNLLMHIMLEQQVIRDWIATNVCPRYEIPLPPINPAPHIPEFPKPDNDFSSDGSSPIVSQ
;
A
#
# COMPACT_ATOMS: atom_id res chain seq x y z
N MET A 1 -47.20 -34.54 37.78
CA MET A 1 -45.74 -34.75 37.89
C MET A 1 -45.33 -35.66 36.76
N ASN A 2 -44.42 -35.21 35.88
CA ASN A 2 -43.43 -36.02 35.17
C ASN A 2 -42.60 -35.07 34.29
N ALA A 3 -41.34 -34.89 34.67
CA ALA A 3 -40.38 -34.02 34.02
C ALA A 3 -39.97 -34.61 32.66
N ALA A 4 -40.11 -33.83 31.59
CA ALA A 4 -39.58 -34.20 30.28
C ALA A 4 -38.06 -33.95 30.28
N ASN A 5 -37.30 -35.03 30.23
CA ASN A 5 -35.85 -35.02 30.00
C ASN A 5 -35.54 -34.42 28.61
N THR A 6 -34.97 -33.23 28.58
CA THR A 6 -34.34 -32.65 27.39
C THR A 6 -32.99 -33.36 27.13
N PRO A 7 -32.68 -33.76 25.89
CA PRO A 7 -31.36 -34.33 25.58
C PRO A 7 -30.29 -33.23 25.70
N PHE A 8 -29.25 -33.50 26.48
CA PHE A 8 -28.05 -32.68 26.56
C PHE A 8 -27.31 -32.73 25.22
N VAL A 9 -27.31 -31.61 24.48
CA VAL A 9 -26.44 -31.42 23.32
C VAL A 9 -25.10 -30.90 23.85
N PRO A 10 -24.01 -31.68 23.79
CA PRO A 10 -22.71 -31.19 24.22
C PRO A 10 -22.26 -30.06 23.27
N HIS A 11 -22.19 -28.85 23.81
CA HIS A 11 -21.54 -27.73 23.16
C HIS A 11 -20.03 -27.98 23.14
N PRO A 12 -19.32 -27.87 22.01
CA PRO A 12 -17.88 -28.10 21.97
C PRO A 12 -17.14 -26.92 22.61
N THR A 13 -17.02 -26.91 23.94
CA THR A 13 -16.05 -26.10 24.68
C THR A 13 -14.67 -26.77 24.63
N GLY A 14 -14.13 -26.93 23.42
CA GLY A 14 -12.72 -27.24 23.24
C GLY A 14 -11.91 -25.93 23.17
N PRO A 15 -10.71 -25.84 23.78
CA PRO A 15 -9.86 -24.69 23.58
C PRO A 15 -9.58 -24.54 22.08
N SER A 16 -9.99 -23.41 21.49
CA SER A 16 -9.64 -23.06 20.12
C SER A 16 -8.13 -22.83 20.06
N VAL A 17 -7.37 -23.92 19.89
CA VAL A 17 -5.92 -23.85 19.68
C VAL A 17 -5.72 -23.40 18.24
N ARG A 18 -5.60 -22.09 18.07
CA ARG A 18 -5.20 -21.50 16.78
C ARG A 18 -3.91 -22.21 16.31
N PRO A 19 -3.86 -22.75 15.08
CA PRO A 19 -2.68 -23.45 14.59
C PRO A 19 -1.43 -22.58 14.76
N LYS A 20 -0.35 -23.14 15.31
CA LYS A 20 0.93 -22.43 15.45
C LYS A 20 1.43 -22.10 14.05
N ARG A 21 1.58 -20.81 13.75
CA ARG A 21 2.08 -20.36 12.45
C ARG A 21 3.38 -21.05 12.08
N THR A 22 3.46 -21.55 10.85
CA THR A 22 4.68 -22.18 10.33
C THR A 22 5.82 -21.15 10.27
N LYS A 23 7.08 -21.61 10.23
CA LYS A 23 8.23 -20.71 10.03
C LYS A 23 8.05 -19.89 8.75
N LEU A 24 7.58 -20.53 7.67
CA LEU A 24 7.29 -19.88 6.39
C LEU A 24 6.24 -18.77 6.54
N GLU A 25 5.11 -19.03 7.20
CA GLU A 25 4.08 -18.01 7.43
C GLU A 25 4.60 -16.79 8.20
N LYS A 26 5.47 -17.01 9.19
CA LYS A 26 6.13 -15.91 9.92
C LYS A 26 7.02 -15.09 9.00
N TYR A 27 7.82 -15.73 8.13
CA TYR A 27 8.65 -15.03 7.15
C TYR A 27 7.82 -14.25 6.14
N VAL A 28 6.78 -14.85 5.58
CA VAL A 28 5.86 -14.19 4.65
C VAL A 28 5.20 -12.98 5.32
N SER A 29 4.73 -13.11 6.55
CA SER A 29 4.13 -11.99 7.31
C SER A 29 5.13 -10.85 7.55
N LYS A 30 6.37 -11.19 7.89
CA LYS A 30 7.44 -10.20 8.09
C LYS A 30 7.77 -9.48 6.77
N ASN A 31 7.96 -10.24 5.69
CA ASN A 31 8.26 -9.69 4.37
C ASN A 31 7.13 -8.80 3.86
N LYS A 32 5.87 -9.18 4.06
CA LYS A 32 4.72 -8.33 3.76
C LYS A 32 4.82 -6.97 4.47
N GLY A 33 5.14 -6.98 5.76
CA GLY A 33 5.35 -5.77 6.54
C GLY A 33 6.48 -4.89 6.02
N GLU A 34 7.62 -5.47 5.66
CA GLU A 34 8.76 -4.72 5.10
C GLU A 34 8.44 -4.14 3.72
N VAL A 35 7.76 -4.90 2.84
CA VAL A 35 7.32 -4.40 1.53
C VAL A 35 6.34 -3.23 1.69
N THR A 36 5.38 -3.31 2.62
CA THR A 36 4.47 -2.20 2.90
C THR A 36 5.21 -0.94 3.35
N LYS A 37 6.26 -1.07 4.19
CA LYS A 37 7.09 0.08 4.60
C LYS A 37 7.80 0.70 3.40
N ILE A 38 8.38 -0.13 2.52
CA ILE A 38 9.07 0.35 1.31
C ILE A 38 8.09 1.10 0.39
N LEU A 39 6.89 0.57 0.17
CA LEU A 39 5.87 1.24 -0.64
C LEU A 39 5.49 2.61 -0.06
N ASN A 40 5.35 2.73 1.27
CA ASN A 40 5.07 4.01 1.92
C ASN A 40 6.22 5.02 1.72
N VAL A 41 7.47 4.58 1.83
CA VAL A 41 8.64 5.45 1.58
C VAL A 41 8.68 5.90 0.11
N LEU A 42 8.40 4.99 -0.83
CA LEU A 42 8.34 5.32 -2.26
C LEU A 42 7.23 6.33 -2.57
N LEU A 43 6.06 6.21 -1.93
CA LEU A 43 4.97 7.17 -2.08
C LEU A 43 5.40 8.57 -1.62
N ILE A 44 6.02 8.68 -0.45
CA ILE A 44 6.53 9.96 0.08
C ILE A 44 7.59 10.54 -0.86
N GLN A 45 8.51 9.70 -1.35
CA GLN A 45 9.56 10.13 -2.28
C GLN A 45 8.97 10.61 -3.61
N ASN A 46 7.97 9.92 -4.15
CA ASN A 46 7.31 10.31 -5.39
C ASN A 46 6.61 11.68 -5.26
N ASN A 47 5.94 11.91 -4.12
CA ASN A 47 5.33 13.21 -3.84
C ASN A 47 6.39 14.33 -3.73
N LEU A 48 7.50 14.06 -3.05
CA LEU A 48 8.60 15.03 -2.95
C LEU A 48 9.18 15.37 -4.34
N LEU A 49 9.39 14.37 -5.19
CA LEU A 49 9.86 14.58 -6.55
C LEU A 49 8.87 15.45 -7.35
N MET A 50 7.57 15.20 -7.22
CA MET A 50 6.54 16.03 -7.86
C MET A 50 6.59 17.49 -7.40
N HIS A 51 6.77 17.74 -6.10
CA HIS A 51 6.93 19.10 -5.57
C HIS A 51 8.17 19.79 -6.12
N ILE A 52 9.32 19.11 -6.12
CA ILE A 52 10.57 19.65 -6.67
C ILE A 52 10.38 20.00 -8.15
N MET A 53 9.74 19.12 -8.92
CA MET A 53 9.50 19.37 -10.34
C MET A 53 8.65 20.63 -10.57
N LEU A 54 7.60 20.85 -9.77
CA LEU A 54 6.79 22.06 -9.84
C LEU A 54 7.56 23.32 -9.43
N GLU A 55 8.36 23.25 -8.35
CA GLU A 55 9.22 24.35 -7.93
C GLU A 55 10.21 24.75 -9.02
N GLN A 56 10.82 23.76 -9.69
CA GLN A 56 11.74 24.02 -10.80
C GLN A 56 11.05 24.72 -11.98
N GLN A 57 9.79 24.41 -12.27
CA GLN A 57 9.02 25.12 -13.30
C GLN A 57 8.83 26.58 -12.91
N VAL A 58 8.40 26.85 -11.67
CA VAL A 58 8.20 28.22 -11.17
C VAL A 58 9.50 29.03 -11.22
N ILE A 59 10.62 28.42 -10.82
CA ILE A 59 11.93 29.08 -10.86
C ILE A 59 12.34 29.39 -12.32
N ARG A 60 12.16 28.44 -13.23
CA ARG A 60 12.47 28.64 -14.66
C ARG A 60 11.64 29.77 -15.25
N ASP A 61 10.35 29.81 -14.97
CA ASP A 61 9.45 30.87 -15.44
C ASP A 61 9.85 32.23 -14.87
N TRP A 62 10.22 32.28 -13.59
CA TRP A 62 10.69 33.51 -12.96
C TRP A 62 11.99 34.03 -13.61
N ILE A 63 12.97 33.16 -13.86
CA ILE A 63 14.22 33.52 -14.55
C ILE A 63 13.92 33.99 -15.98
N ALA A 64 13.12 33.24 -16.72
CA ALA A 64 12.74 33.57 -18.09
C ALA A 64 12.02 34.93 -18.18
N THR A 65 11.19 35.27 -17.19
CA THR A 65 10.40 36.51 -17.19
C THR A 65 11.20 37.71 -16.69
N ASN A 66 12.07 37.54 -15.69
CA ASN A 66 12.70 38.66 -14.98
C ASN A 66 14.18 38.84 -15.31
N VAL A 67 14.91 37.74 -15.53
CA VAL A 67 16.37 37.76 -15.73
C VAL A 67 16.70 37.82 -17.22
N CYS A 68 16.12 36.94 -18.04
CA CYS A 68 16.46 36.86 -19.46
C CYS A 68 16.29 38.19 -20.21
N PRO A 69 15.17 38.94 -20.06
CA PRO A 69 14.99 40.21 -20.77
C PRO A 69 15.96 41.30 -20.30
N ARG A 70 16.36 41.26 -19.02
CA ARG A 70 17.25 42.27 -18.44
C ARG A 70 18.69 42.16 -18.92
N TYR A 71 19.12 40.94 -19.26
CA TYR A 71 20.50 40.66 -19.67
C TYR A 71 20.60 40.18 -21.13
N GLU A 72 19.51 40.32 -21.91
CA GLU A 72 19.44 39.89 -23.31
C GLU A 72 19.83 38.42 -23.52
N ILE A 73 19.56 37.58 -22.52
CA ILE A 73 19.83 36.14 -22.58
C ILE A 73 18.70 35.47 -23.37
N PRO A 74 18.99 34.59 -24.35
CA PRO A 74 17.95 33.87 -25.06
C PRO A 74 17.09 33.04 -24.11
N LEU A 75 15.77 33.07 -24.35
CA LEU A 75 14.83 32.32 -23.52
C LEU A 75 15.12 30.82 -23.60
N PRO A 76 15.09 30.10 -22.47
CA PRO A 76 15.26 28.66 -22.48
C PRO A 76 14.10 27.99 -23.23
N PRO A 77 14.33 26.82 -23.85
CA PRO A 77 13.25 26.03 -24.45
C PRO A 77 12.15 25.69 -23.45
N ILE A 78 10.92 25.56 -23.96
CA ILE A 78 9.77 25.10 -23.19
C ILE A 78 10.05 23.67 -22.72
N ASN A 79 9.93 23.45 -21.41
CA ASN A 79 10.09 22.14 -20.78
C ASN A 79 8.78 21.74 -20.12
N PRO A 80 7.85 21.06 -20.82
CA PRO A 80 6.58 20.68 -20.23
C PRO A 80 6.81 19.68 -19.08
N ALA A 81 5.94 19.74 -18.06
CA ALA A 81 5.97 18.75 -17.00
C ALA A 81 5.71 17.35 -17.59
N PRO A 82 6.53 16.33 -17.27
CA PRO A 82 6.29 14.98 -17.75
C PRO A 82 5.01 14.41 -17.13
N HIS A 83 4.34 13.54 -17.87
CA HIS A 83 3.16 12.83 -17.36
C HIS A 83 3.56 11.89 -16.23
N ILE A 84 2.89 12.02 -15.07
CA ILE A 84 3.14 11.18 -13.89
C ILE A 84 2.01 10.15 -13.77
N PRO A 85 2.28 8.85 -13.97
CA PRO A 85 1.28 7.81 -13.72
C PRO A 85 0.94 7.72 -12.23
N GLU A 86 -0.30 7.31 -11.92
CA GLU A 86 -0.75 7.16 -10.53
C GLU A 86 0.05 6.04 -9.83
N PHE A 87 0.44 6.28 -8.57
CA PHE A 87 1.18 5.29 -7.81
C PHE A 87 0.29 4.07 -7.52
N PRO A 88 0.83 2.83 -7.63
CA PRO A 88 0.05 1.63 -7.37
C PRO A 88 -0.56 1.65 -5.97
N LYS A 89 -1.87 1.47 -5.87
CA LYS A 89 -2.57 1.26 -4.60
C LYS A 89 -2.59 -0.23 -4.30
N PRO A 90 -2.30 -0.67 -3.06
CA PRO A 90 -2.48 -2.06 -2.70
C PRO A 90 -3.95 -2.44 -2.88
N ASP A 91 -4.22 -3.56 -3.55
CA ASP A 91 -5.58 -4.11 -3.60
C ASP A 91 -6.03 -4.46 -2.18
N ASN A 92 -7.20 -3.96 -1.78
CA ASN A 92 -7.82 -4.28 -0.49
C ASN A 92 -8.44 -5.69 -0.46
N ASP A 93 -8.07 -6.55 -1.39
CA ASP A 93 -8.56 -7.92 -1.47
C ASP A 93 -7.90 -8.76 -0.38
N PHE A 94 -8.47 -8.65 0.82
CA PHE A 94 -8.49 -9.73 1.79
C PHE A 94 -9.34 -10.87 1.20
N SER A 95 -8.91 -11.48 0.10
CA SER A 95 -9.34 -12.83 -0.25
C SER A 95 -8.73 -13.76 0.80
N SER A 96 -9.41 -13.83 1.94
CA SER A 96 -9.29 -14.91 2.89
C SER A 96 -9.85 -16.13 2.17
N ASP A 97 -9.03 -16.75 1.32
CA ASP A 97 -9.33 -18.04 0.72
C ASP A 97 -9.34 -19.08 1.86
N GLY A 98 -10.48 -19.12 2.55
CA GLY A 98 -10.83 -20.04 3.62
C GLY A 98 -11.15 -21.42 3.06
N SER A 99 -10.36 -21.87 2.10
CA SER A 99 -10.39 -23.24 1.60
C SER A 99 -9.82 -24.15 2.70
N SER A 100 -10.67 -24.47 3.66
CA SER A 100 -10.43 -25.56 4.61
C SER A 100 -10.15 -26.83 3.79
N PRO A 101 -9.11 -27.63 4.10
CA PRO A 101 -8.89 -28.86 3.36
C PRO A 101 -10.08 -29.78 3.61
N ILE A 102 -10.75 -30.20 2.54
CA ILE A 102 -11.70 -31.31 2.59
C ILE A 102 -10.84 -32.57 2.76
N VAL A 103 -10.83 -33.14 3.96
CA VAL A 103 -10.38 -34.53 4.15
C VAL A 103 -11.45 -35.41 3.53
N SER A 104 -11.11 -36.07 2.43
CA SER A 104 -11.91 -37.18 1.91
C SER A 104 -11.87 -38.34 2.91
N GLN A 105 -13.06 -38.84 3.29
CA GLN A 105 -13.25 -40.05 4.09
C GLN A 105 -12.93 -41.31 3.29
#